data_AF-A0A821JG45-F1
#
_entry.id   AF-A0A821JG45-F1
#
_cell.length_a   1.000
_cell.length_b   1.000
_cell.length_c   1.000
_cell.angle_alpha   90.00
_cell.angle_beta   90.00
_cell.angle_gamma   90.00
#
_symmetry.space_group_name_H-M   'P 1'
#
loop_
_entity.id
_entity.type
_entity.pdbx_description
1 polymer ?
#
loop_
_entity_poly.entity_id
_entity_poly.type
_entity_poly.pdbx_seq_one_letter_code
_entity_poly.pdbx_strand_id
1 'polypeptide(L)'
;MCVERILSIPSIELNEVLAQLKYKNLCLNTRDLSMLQEFVALLSLFAEATTATQPQNSPSISFVAPSIHLCDALLSSLLSKFGGLLEQMEVDFNELNINFQMNKKFYDLYKDPVFLFSPFLDGMFKIRWITESLLPDSTKERLCEKIKKLVFDHCFLIEYEHRA
;
A
#
# COMPACT_ATOMS: atom_id res chain seq x y z
N MET A 1 -3.56 10.21 5.65
CA MET A 1 -3.60 10.73 7.04
C MET A 1 -3.95 9.69 8.13
N CYS A 2 -4.34 8.44 7.82
CA CYS A 2 -4.51 7.39 8.84
C CYS A 2 -3.21 6.65 9.19
N VAL A 3 -2.32 6.41 8.20
CA VAL A 3 -1.11 5.59 8.40
C VAL A 3 -0.06 6.29 9.28
N GLU A 4 0.14 7.60 9.13
CA GLU A 4 1.02 8.39 10.00
C GLU A 4 0.56 8.38 11.47
N ARG A 5 -0.75 8.34 11.71
CA ARG A 5 -1.29 8.25 13.07
C ARG A 5 -0.97 6.89 13.71
N ILE A 6 -1.01 5.81 12.94
CA ILE A 6 -0.60 4.47 13.44
C ILE A 6 0.87 4.49 13.87
N LEU A 7 1.73 5.17 13.12
CA LEU A 7 3.15 5.32 13.46
C LEU A 7 3.43 6.22 14.67
N SER A 8 2.46 7.06 15.06
CA SER A 8 2.56 7.91 16.26
C SER A 8 2.23 7.19 17.56
N ILE A 9 1.58 6.02 17.47
CA ILE A 9 1.25 5.19 18.63
C ILE A 9 2.48 4.32 18.94
N PRO A 10 3.00 4.30 20.18
CA PRO A 10 4.06 3.38 20.56
C PRO A 10 3.68 1.94 20.23
N SER A 11 4.59 1.20 19.59
CA SER A 11 4.32 -0.16 19.11
C SER A 11 3.87 -1.12 20.21
N ILE A 12 4.39 -0.93 21.42
CA ILE A 12 4.01 -1.70 22.62
C ILE A 12 2.55 -1.45 22.96
N GLU A 13 2.14 -0.17 23.04
CA GLU A 13 0.77 0.21 23.36
C GLU A 13 -0.22 -0.27 22.28
N LEU A 14 0.16 -0.14 20.99
CA LEU A 14 -0.65 -0.64 19.89
C LEU A 14 -0.84 -2.16 19.95
N ASN A 15 0.24 -2.91 20.18
CA ASN A 15 0.19 -4.37 20.30
C ASN A 15 -0.55 -4.82 21.57
N GLU A 16 -0.48 -4.08 22.66
CA GLU A 16 -1.27 -4.32 23.88
C GLU A 16 -2.76 -4.15 23.61
N VAL A 17 -3.16 -3.08 22.93
CA VAL A 17 -4.56 -2.86 22.51
C VAL A 17 -5.03 -3.99 21.59
N LEU A 18 -4.24 -4.36 20.59
CA LEU A 18 -4.57 -5.46 19.67
C LEU A 18 -4.69 -6.80 20.40
N ALA A 19 -3.80 -7.06 21.37
CA ALA A 19 -3.85 -8.27 22.20
C ALA A 19 -5.08 -8.30 23.11
N GLN A 20 -5.46 -7.17 23.73
CA GLN A 20 -6.66 -7.04 24.56
C GLN A 20 -7.94 -7.26 23.74
N LEU A 21 -7.95 -6.81 22.49
CA LEU A 21 -9.04 -7.02 21.54
C LEU A 21 -9.03 -8.42 20.88
N LYS A 22 -8.13 -9.33 21.31
CA LYS A 22 -7.94 -10.69 20.80
C LYS A 22 -7.46 -10.78 19.34
N TYR A 23 -6.95 -9.70 18.76
CA TYR A 23 -6.37 -9.67 17.41
C TYR A 23 -4.87 -9.97 17.41
N LYS A 24 -4.46 -11.08 18.03
CA LYS A 24 -3.04 -11.44 18.18
C LYS A 24 -2.29 -11.62 16.86
N ASN A 25 -3.00 -12.01 15.81
CA ASN A 25 -2.50 -12.15 14.45
C ASN A 25 -2.21 -10.81 13.75
N LEU A 26 -2.70 -9.69 14.30
CA LEU A 26 -2.48 -8.35 13.76
C LEU A 26 -1.38 -7.58 14.52
N CYS A 27 -0.78 -8.18 15.55
CA CYS A 27 0.31 -7.56 16.27
C CYS A 27 1.52 -7.35 15.33
N LEU A 28 1.99 -6.11 15.26
CA LEU A 28 3.09 -5.71 14.39
C LEU A 28 4.42 -6.06 15.05
N ASN A 29 5.23 -6.86 14.37
CA ASN A 29 6.61 -7.07 14.79
C ASN A 29 7.49 -5.88 14.35
N THR A 30 8.74 -5.84 14.80
CA THR A 30 9.70 -4.76 14.47
C THR A 30 9.88 -4.56 12.97
N ARG A 31 9.85 -5.65 12.20
CA ARG A 31 9.97 -5.61 10.74
C ARG A 31 8.74 -4.99 10.10
N ASP A 32 7.54 -5.34 10.55
CA ASP A 32 6.28 -4.80 10.03
C ASP A 32 6.21 -3.28 10.24
N LEU A 33 6.62 -2.82 11.43
CA LEU A 33 6.73 -1.39 11.75
C LEU A 33 7.76 -0.67 10.88
N SER A 34 8.95 -1.24 10.70
CA SER A 34 9.98 -0.67 9.82
C SER A 34 9.48 -0.54 8.38
N MET A 35 8.72 -1.54 7.90
CA MET A 35 8.14 -1.51 6.55
C MET A 35 7.07 -0.42 6.41
N LEU A 36 6.20 -0.28 7.40
CA LEU A 36 5.20 0.80 7.46
C LEU A 36 5.85 2.19 7.50
N GLN A 37 6.92 2.35 8.29
CA GLN A 37 7.69 3.59 8.35
C GLN A 37 8.32 3.94 7.01
N GLU A 38 8.93 2.96 6.33
CA GLU A 38 9.51 3.16 5.00
C GLU A 38 8.45 3.55 3.96
N PHE A 39 7.27 2.92 4.00
CA PHE A 39 6.17 3.23 3.08
C PHE A 39 5.65 4.65 3.30
N VAL A 40 5.42 5.05 4.56
CA VAL A 40 4.99 6.41 4.89
C VAL A 40 6.04 7.43 4.49
N ALA A 41 7.30 7.22 4.84
CA ALA A 41 8.39 8.14 4.50
C ALA A 41 8.49 8.37 2.99
N LEU A 42 8.35 7.31 2.19
CA LEU A 42 8.39 7.42 0.73
C LEU A 42 7.20 8.23 0.18
N LEU A 43 5.99 8.03 0.71
CA LEU A 43 4.81 8.80 0.32
C LEU A 43 4.88 10.27 0.77
N SER A 44 5.44 10.55 1.96
CA SER A 44 5.64 11.92 2.44
C SER A 44 6.54 12.72 1.50
N LEU A 45 7.59 12.10 0.92
CA LEU A 45 8.45 12.76 -0.06
C LEU A 45 7.70 13.17 -1.35
N PHE A 46 6.72 12.39 -1.80
CA PHE A 46 5.84 12.80 -2.91
C PHE A 46 4.94 13.98 -2.53
N ALA A 47 4.41 13.99 -1.30
CA ALA A 47 3.60 15.10 -0.80
C ALA A 47 4.42 16.40 -0.66
N GLU A 48 5.67 16.30 -0.20
CA GLU A 48 6.63 17.40 -0.14
C GLU A 48 6.94 17.96 -1.53
N ALA A 49 7.24 17.09 -2.51
CA ALA A 49 7.49 17.49 -3.89
C ALA A 49 6.27 18.20 -4.51
N THR A 50 5.06 17.73 -4.21
CA THR A 50 3.80 18.36 -4.66
C THR A 50 3.62 19.73 -4.01
N THR A 51 3.83 19.83 -2.70
CA THR A 51 3.69 21.09 -1.95
C THR A 51 4.70 22.14 -2.42
N ALA A 52 5.95 21.74 -2.67
CA ALA A 52 7.02 22.62 -3.12
C ALA A 52 6.85 23.14 -4.55
N THR A 53 6.08 22.44 -5.39
CA THR A 53 5.84 22.81 -6.80
C THR A 53 4.51 23.55 -7.03
N GLN A 54 3.63 23.57 -6.02
CA GLN A 54 2.37 24.33 -6.03
C GLN A 54 2.37 25.69 -5.25
N PRO A 55 3.48 26.31 -4.82
CA PRO A 55 3.39 27.53 -4.04
C PRO A 55 2.88 28.70 -4.88
N GLN A 56 1.90 29.43 -4.34
CA GLN A 56 1.30 30.60 -4.99
C GLN A 56 2.14 31.88 -4.82
N ASN A 57 3.07 31.88 -3.86
CA ASN A 57 3.79 33.08 -3.42
C ASN A 57 5.33 32.97 -3.52
N SER A 58 5.86 31.92 -4.17
CA SER A 58 7.30 31.77 -4.40
C SER A 58 7.57 31.19 -5.80
N PRO A 59 8.76 31.42 -6.40
CA PRO A 59 9.09 30.88 -7.71
C PRO A 59 9.13 29.34 -7.68
N SER A 60 8.11 28.69 -8.24
CA SER A 60 7.99 27.24 -8.31
C SER A 60 8.73 26.62 -9.50
N ILE A 61 8.97 27.40 -10.56
CA ILE A 61 9.58 26.93 -11.83
C ILE A 61 10.98 26.35 -11.61
N SER A 62 11.79 26.94 -10.74
CA SER A 62 13.15 26.45 -10.44
C SER A 62 13.17 25.08 -9.75
N PHE A 63 12.05 24.66 -9.15
CA PHE A 63 11.93 23.36 -8.49
C PHE A 63 11.35 22.28 -9.39
N VAL A 64 10.75 22.64 -10.53
CA VAL A 64 10.08 21.68 -11.43
C VAL A 64 11.03 20.57 -11.89
N ALA A 65 12.19 20.91 -12.46
CA ALA A 65 13.13 19.91 -12.96
C ALA A 65 13.71 19.01 -11.83
N PRO A 66 14.17 19.55 -10.69
CA PRO A 66 14.55 18.73 -9.53
C PRO A 66 13.43 17.84 -9.01
N SER A 67 12.19 18.34 -8.93
CA SER A 67 11.04 17.57 -8.47
C SER A 67 10.67 16.45 -9.43
N ILE A 68 10.80 16.64 -10.74
CA ILE A 68 10.61 15.55 -11.73
C ILE A 68 11.63 14.44 -11.49
N HIS A 69 12.91 14.78 -11.31
CA HIS A 69 13.95 13.78 -11.06
C HIS A 69 13.76 13.07 -9.71
N LEU A 70 13.34 13.80 -8.68
CA LEU A 70 12.98 13.22 -7.38
C LEU A 70 11.80 12.24 -7.53
N CYS A 71 10.73 12.64 -8.22
CA CYS A 71 9.57 11.77 -8.46
C CYS A 71 9.96 10.50 -9.22
N ASP A 72 10.84 10.60 -10.21
CA ASP A 72 11.35 9.43 -10.95
C ASP A 72 12.12 8.45 -10.05
N ALA A 73 13.01 8.97 -9.18
CA ALA A 73 13.72 8.16 -8.20
C ALA A 73 12.78 7.53 -7.16
N LEU A 74 11.78 8.29 -6.68
CA LEU A 74 10.78 7.80 -5.72
C LEU A 74 9.89 6.73 -6.35
N LEU A 75 9.45 6.90 -7.60
CA LEU A 75 8.69 5.91 -8.36
C LEU A 75 9.51 4.63 -8.55
N SER A 76 10.77 4.75 -8.95
CA SER A 76 11.68 3.60 -9.08
C SER A 76 11.84 2.85 -7.75
N SER A 77 11.96 3.56 -6.63
CA SER A 77 12.05 2.96 -5.29
C SER A 77 10.74 2.27 -4.86
N LEU A 78 9.60 2.90 -5.13
CA LEU A 78 8.27 2.34 -4.87
C LEU A 78 8.08 1.03 -5.64
N LEU A 79 8.38 1.03 -6.94
CA LEU A 79 8.24 -0.15 -7.80
C LEU A 79 9.24 -1.25 -7.41
N SER A 80 10.47 -0.90 -7.07
CA SER A 80 11.49 -1.86 -6.62
C SER A 80 11.05 -2.66 -5.38
N LYS A 81 10.38 -1.98 -4.43
CA LYS A 81 9.98 -2.56 -3.14
C LYS A 81 8.57 -3.14 -3.16
N PHE A 82 7.61 -2.41 -3.71
CA PHE A 82 6.16 -2.71 -3.64
C PHE A 82 5.57 -3.13 -4.99
N GLY A 83 6.40 -3.33 -6.01
CA GLY A 83 5.96 -3.72 -7.35
C GLY A 83 5.11 -4.99 -7.37
N GLY A 84 5.36 -5.96 -6.47
CA GLY A 84 4.54 -7.16 -6.36
C GLY A 84 3.08 -6.88 -6.00
N LEU A 85 2.82 -5.89 -5.14
CA LEU A 85 1.46 -5.46 -4.79
C LEU A 85 0.79 -4.76 -5.97
N LEU A 86 1.54 -3.87 -6.64
CA LEU A 86 1.03 -3.13 -7.80
C LEU A 86 0.73 -4.08 -8.98
N GLU A 87 1.53 -5.14 -9.16
CA GLU A 87 1.24 -6.22 -10.11
C GLU A 87 -0.04 -6.97 -9.74
N GLN A 88 -0.25 -7.27 -8.45
CA GLN A 88 -1.49 -7.88 -7.96
C GLN A 88 -2.73 -7.00 -8.19
N MET A 89 -2.53 -5.68 -8.21
CA MET A 89 -3.50 -4.65 -8.57
C MET A 89 -3.66 -4.48 -10.10
N GLU A 90 -3.04 -5.34 -10.91
CA GLU A 90 -3.11 -5.28 -12.37
C GLU A 90 -2.63 -3.93 -12.95
N VAL A 91 -1.67 -3.29 -12.29
CA VAL A 91 -0.98 -2.12 -12.84
C VAL A 91 0.01 -2.59 -13.90
N ASP A 92 -0.15 -2.13 -15.14
CA ASP A 92 0.78 -2.46 -16.23
C ASP A 92 2.02 -1.55 -16.18
N PHE A 93 3.15 -2.12 -15.78
CA PHE A 93 4.42 -1.38 -15.75
C PHE A 93 5.04 -1.16 -17.14
N ASN A 94 4.67 -1.98 -18.15
CA ASN A 94 5.20 -1.84 -19.50
C ASN A 94 4.64 -0.58 -20.17
N GLU A 95 3.36 -0.28 -19.96
CA GLU A 95 2.75 0.97 -20.43
C GLU A 95 3.38 2.22 -19.79
N LEU A 96 3.89 2.09 -18.56
CA LEU A 96 4.48 3.21 -17.84
C LEU A 96 5.90 3.57 -18.32
N ASN A 97 6.56 2.73 -19.13
CA ASN A 97 7.95 2.91 -19.58
C ASN A 97 8.95 3.17 -18.43
N ILE A 98 8.66 2.67 -17.22
CA ILE A 98 9.52 2.86 -16.05
C ILE A 98 10.51 1.71 -15.97
N ASN A 99 11.81 2.04 -16.02
CA ASN A 99 12.87 1.05 -15.86
C ASN A 99 13.33 1.05 -14.40
N PHE A 100 13.00 -0.01 -13.65
CA PHE A 100 13.36 -0.13 -12.25
C PHE A 100 14.01 -1.49 -11.95
N GLN A 101 14.94 -1.51 -11.00
CA GLN A 101 15.53 -2.77 -10.52
C GLN A 101 14.65 -3.38 -9.44
N MET A 102 14.09 -4.56 -9.72
CA MET A 102 13.29 -5.29 -8.75
C MET A 102 14.15 -5.76 -7.58
N ASN A 103 13.77 -5.39 -6.35
CA ASN A 103 14.31 -6.04 -5.16
C ASN A 103 13.47 -7.29 -4.87
N LYS A 104 13.91 -8.42 -5.42
CA LYS A 104 13.17 -9.69 -5.38
C LYS A 104 12.62 -10.06 -4.00
N LYS A 105 13.39 -9.83 -2.94
CA LYS A 105 12.98 -10.12 -1.55
C LYS A 105 11.72 -9.36 -1.14
N PHE A 106 11.65 -8.06 -1.44
CA PHE A 106 10.50 -7.24 -1.09
C PHE A 106 9.36 -7.45 -2.09
N TYR A 107 9.69 -7.56 -3.37
CA TYR A 107 8.71 -7.81 -4.43
C TYR A 107 7.88 -9.07 -4.14
N ASP A 108 8.54 -10.19 -3.84
CA ASP A 108 7.87 -11.46 -3.56
C ASP A 108 7.01 -11.38 -2.29
N LEU A 109 7.47 -10.63 -1.27
CA LEU A 109 6.70 -10.41 -0.04
C LEU A 109 5.39 -9.69 -0.32
N TYR A 110 5.43 -8.58 -1.06
CA TYR A 110 4.24 -7.76 -1.34
C TYR A 110 3.36 -8.33 -2.46
N LYS A 111 3.79 -9.40 -3.12
CA LYS A 111 2.98 -10.15 -4.07
C LYS A 111 1.96 -11.06 -3.37
N ASP A 112 2.05 -11.23 -2.05
CA ASP A 112 1.09 -12.02 -1.28
C ASP A 112 -0.34 -11.43 -1.40
N PRO A 113 -1.36 -12.24 -1.77
CA PRO A 113 -2.74 -11.79 -1.88
C PRO A 113 -3.32 -11.13 -0.61
N VAL A 114 -2.76 -11.41 0.57
CA VAL A 114 -3.20 -10.80 1.84
C VAL A 114 -3.17 -9.27 1.79
N PHE A 115 -2.21 -8.68 1.09
CA PHE A 115 -2.11 -7.23 0.94
C PHE A 115 -3.19 -6.66 0.00
N LEU A 116 -3.78 -7.49 -0.87
CA LEU A 116 -4.82 -7.07 -1.80
C LEU A 116 -6.22 -7.10 -1.15
N PHE A 117 -6.54 -8.12 -0.36
CA PHE A 117 -7.87 -8.25 0.26
C PHE A 117 -7.96 -7.70 1.69
N SER A 118 -6.86 -7.49 2.40
CA SER A 118 -6.91 -6.93 3.77
C SER A 118 -7.60 -5.56 3.85
N PRO A 119 -7.46 -4.61 2.90
CA PRO A 119 -8.21 -3.36 2.95
C PRO A 119 -9.72 -3.55 2.82
N PHE A 120 -10.16 -4.62 2.15
CA PHE A 120 -11.58 -4.95 2.03
C PHE A 120 -12.21 -5.37 3.36
N LEU A 121 -11.43 -6.01 4.23
CA LEU A 121 -11.88 -6.44 5.56
C LEU A 121 -12.08 -5.25 6.51
N ASP A 122 -11.52 -4.08 6.19
CA ASP A 122 -11.78 -2.85 6.92
C ASP A 122 -13.10 -2.21 6.43
N GLY A 123 -14.07 -2.09 7.35
CA GLY A 123 -15.38 -1.50 7.08
C GLY A 123 -15.34 -0.05 6.57
N MET A 124 -14.25 0.69 6.81
CA MET A 124 -14.04 2.05 6.32
C MET A 124 -13.54 2.09 4.87
N PHE A 125 -12.71 1.13 4.47
CA PHE A 125 -12.06 1.14 3.15
C PHE A 125 -12.81 0.27 2.12
N LYS A 126 -13.31 -0.90 2.50
CA LYS A 126 -14.01 -1.85 1.60
C LYS A 126 -13.34 -1.94 0.22
N ILE A 127 -14.07 -1.65 -0.86
CA ILE A 127 -13.55 -1.53 -2.24
C ILE A 127 -13.44 -0.08 -2.71
N ARG A 128 -13.62 0.91 -1.83
CA ARG A 128 -13.73 2.32 -2.21
C ARG A 128 -12.45 2.83 -2.88
N TRP A 129 -11.30 2.33 -2.43
CA TRP A 129 -9.99 2.61 -3.03
C TRP A 129 -9.86 2.13 -4.48
N ILE A 130 -10.57 1.07 -4.88
CA ILE A 130 -10.61 0.59 -6.28
C ILE A 130 -11.49 1.52 -7.10
N THR A 131 -12.68 1.86 -6.59
CA THR A 131 -13.63 2.72 -7.30
C THR A 131 -13.07 4.12 -7.55
N GLU A 132 -12.30 4.66 -6.59
CA GLU A 132 -11.67 5.99 -6.67
C GLU A 132 -10.33 5.97 -7.42
N SER A 133 -9.83 4.80 -7.83
CA SER A 133 -8.58 4.70 -8.59
C SER A 133 -8.72 5.17 -10.03
N LEU A 134 -7.58 5.51 -10.65
CA LEU A 134 -7.47 5.84 -12.08
C LEU A 134 -7.40 4.61 -12.98
N LEU A 135 -7.62 3.40 -12.44
CA LEU A 135 -7.58 2.16 -13.22
C LEU A 135 -8.75 2.11 -14.23
N PRO A 136 -8.58 1.41 -15.36
CA PRO A 136 -9.69 1.15 -16.29
C PRO A 136 -10.84 0.42 -15.61
N ASP A 137 -12.09 0.69 -16.01
CA ASP A 137 -13.27 0.07 -15.40
C ASP A 137 -13.25 -1.46 -15.50
N SER A 138 -12.77 -2.01 -16.61
CA SER A 138 -12.59 -3.45 -16.78
C SER A 138 -11.61 -4.05 -15.77
N THR A 139 -10.55 -3.31 -15.41
CA THR A 139 -9.59 -3.71 -14.38
C THR A 139 -10.21 -3.60 -12.98
N LYS A 140 -10.98 -2.54 -12.71
CA LYS A 140 -11.69 -2.35 -11.44
C LYS A 140 -12.65 -3.51 -11.17
N GLU A 141 -13.43 -3.93 -12.17
CA GLU A 141 -14.35 -5.06 -12.08
C GLU A 141 -13.61 -6.37 -11.76
N ARG A 142 -12.54 -6.68 -12.50
CA ARG A 142 -11.73 -7.89 -12.26
C ARG A 142 -11.13 -7.91 -10.86
N LEU A 143 -10.58 -6.79 -10.38
CA LEU A 143 -10.03 -6.70 -9.03
C LEU A 143 -11.09 -6.90 -7.96
N CYS A 144 -12.28 -6.33 -8.13
CA CYS A 144 -13.39 -6.53 -7.21
C CYS A 144 -13.77 -8.01 -7.11
N GLU A 145 -13.91 -8.70 -8.24
CA GLU A 145 -14.24 -10.14 -8.25
C GLU A 145 -13.10 -11.00 -7.67
N LYS A 146 -11.85 -10.66 -7.98
CA LYS A 146 -10.67 -11.32 -7.41
C LYS A 146 -10.66 -11.21 -5.88
N ILE A 147 -10.89 -10.02 -5.33
CA ILE A 147 -10.93 -9.79 -3.88
C ILE A 147 -12.10 -10.52 -3.24
N LYS A 148 -13.30 -10.46 -3.82
CA LYS A 148 -14.46 -11.22 -3.33
C LYS A 148 -14.12 -12.69 -3.23
N LYS A 149 -13.56 -13.27 -4.28
CA LYS A 149 -13.16 -14.68 -4.31
C LYS A 149 -12.12 -15.01 -3.24
N LEU A 150 -11.06 -14.21 -3.11
CA LEU A 150 -10.03 -14.41 -2.09
C LEU A 150 -10.60 -14.40 -0.67
N VAL A 151 -11.55 -13.50 -0.40
CA VAL A 151 -12.25 -13.42 0.89
C VAL A 151 -13.14 -14.63 1.10
N PHE A 152 -13.93 -15.03 0.10
CA PHE A 152 -14.76 -16.24 0.19
C PHE A 152 -13.91 -17.47 0.49
N ASP A 153 -12.81 -17.67 -0.24
CA ASP A 153 -11.91 -18.80 -0.06
C ASP A 153 -11.29 -18.79 1.36
N HIS A 154 -10.91 -17.62 1.88
CA HIS A 154 -10.42 -17.47 3.26
C HIS A 154 -11.51 -17.74 4.32
N CYS A 155 -12.73 -17.22 4.13
CA CYS A 155 -13.82 -17.43 5.09
C CYS A 155 -14.26 -18.90 5.15
N PHE A 156 -14.23 -19.61 4.02
CA PHE A 156 -14.56 -21.04 3.97
C PHE A 156 -13.56 -21.91 4.72
N LEU A 157 -12.26 -21.55 4.68
CA LEU A 157 -11.21 -22.22 5.44
C LEU A 157 -11.41 -22.09 6.96
N ILE A 158 -11.82 -20.90 7.43
CA ILE A 158 -12.06 -20.64 8.86
C ILE A 158 -13.25 -21.46 9.39
N GLU A 159 -14.34 -21.58 8.61
CA GLU A 159 -15.49 -22.42 9.03
C GLU A 159 -15.14 -23.91 9.09
N TYR A 160 -14.21 -24.38 8.27
CA TYR A 160 -13.80 -25.79 8.26
C TYR A 160 -12.90 -26.12 9.45
N GLU A 161 -11.94 -25.25 9.79
CA GLU A 161 -11.10 -25.41 10.99
C GLU A 161 -11.89 -25.32 12.29
N HIS A 162 -12.99 -24.56 12.33
CA HIS A 162 -13.83 -24.47 13.52
C HIS A 162 -14.81 -25.64 13.70
N ARG A 163 -14.99 -26.49 12.68
CA ARG A 163 -15.88 -27.66 12.71
C ARG A 163 -15.16 -29.00 12.79
N ALA A 164 -13.84 -29.02 12.65
CA ALA A 164 -12.97 -30.20 12.83
C ALA A 164 -12.48 -30.31 14.28
#